data_AF-C1EB25-F1
#
_entry.id   AF-C1EB25-F1
#
_cell.length_a   1.000
_cell.length_b   1.000
_cell.length_c   1.000
_cell.angle_alpha   90.00
_cell.angle_beta   90.00
_cell.angle_gamma   90.00
#
_symmetry.space_group_name_H-M   'P 1'
#
loop_
_entity.id
_entity.type
_entity.pdbx_description
1 polymer ?
#
loop_
_entity_poly.entity_id
_entity_poly.type
_entity_poly.pdbx_seq_one_letter_code
_entity_poly.pdbx_strand_id
1 'polypeptide(L)'
;MGHDTLVTSLKTALGPGPYRSFRATSHALQLGDVSPDVWYGTASRAVRDADLLDAVVRSIPDAGVRSEVERAHRDRVDAGAGASTSEEEARVMGEKGSVAEVLAPGLVCLRRAIDLETQAWLAERAFEVGEGKDGRQGFYNTVPGDAPGDAPVLRLNQGTRGRVILPVSDFPERLGRIVRGCVRCAQTADSCTNVPDMNPTTALVNFYKEGAKFKWHRDSEDPAHARHDTGPPIVSFTVGLSADFSYKNRFEDATHRTVRLNSGDVLLFGGPSRMIVHSVTGVVPRTMPPMLRGRMLHGRLNVTVRDIGRGVIDSSMFPAYRVSYGGVQSEDSY
;
A
#
# COMPACT_ATOMS: atom_id res chain seq x y z
N MET A 1 -4.73 -43.15 14.12
CA MET A 1 -5.70 -42.75 13.08
C MET A 1 -5.68 -41.25 12.72
N GLY A 2 -4.88 -40.38 13.37
CA GLY A 2 -4.91 -38.91 13.11
C GLY A 2 -3.78 -38.32 12.24
N HIS A 3 -2.70 -39.04 11.97
CA HIS A 3 -1.55 -38.48 11.23
C HIS A 3 -1.80 -38.42 9.71
N ASP A 4 -2.55 -39.39 9.19
CA ASP A 4 -2.85 -39.51 7.76
C ASP A 4 -3.93 -38.51 7.30
N THR A 5 -4.84 -38.16 8.22
CA THR A 5 -5.86 -37.14 7.99
C THR A 5 -5.25 -35.74 7.97
N LEU A 6 -4.33 -35.42 8.89
CA LEU A 6 -3.65 -34.12 8.93
C LEU A 6 -2.81 -33.87 7.66
N VAL A 7 -2.04 -34.87 7.23
CA VAL A 7 -1.23 -34.78 6.00
C VAL A 7 -2.12 -34.55 4.77
N THR A 8 -3.27 -35.23 4.70
CA THR A 8 -4.23 -35.07 3.61
C THR A 8 -4.83 -33.67 3.62
N SER A 9 -5.27 -33.17 4.78
CA SER A 9 -5.78 -31.80 4.94
C SER A 9 -4.75 -30.74 4.55
N LEU A 10 -3.48 -30.91 4.95
CA LEU A 10 -2.40 -29.99 4.58
C LEU A 10 -2.10 -30.00 3.08
N LYS A 11 -2.07 -31.17 2.43
CA LYS A 11 -1.88 -31.27 0.99
C LYS A 11 -3.01 -30.60 0.22
N THR A 12 -4.25 -30.77 0.69
CA THR A 12 -5.43 -30.13 0.10
C THR A 12 -5.38 -28.60 0.28
N ALA A 13 -5.02 -28.13 1.47
CA ALA A 13 -4.96 -26.69 1.78
C ALA A 13 -3.82 -25.96 1.07
N LEU A 14 -2.64 -26.59 0.92
CA LEU A 14 -1.43 -25.93 0.44
C LEU A 14 -1.10 -26.22 -1.04
N GLY A 15 -1.62 -27.32 -1.60
CA GLY A 15 -1.18 -27.83 -2.90
C GLY A 15 0.25 -28.41 -2.88
N PRO A 16 0.69 -29.08 -3.96
CA PRO A 16 1.88 -29.95 -3.94
C PRO A 16 3.22 -29.22 -3.78
N GLY A 17 3.36 -28.01 -4.33
CA GLY A 17 4.59 -27.20 -4.20
C GLY A 17 4.75 -26.62 -2.79
N PRO A 18 3.80 -25.80 -2.33
CA PRO A 18 3.86 -25.21 -0.99
C PRO A 18 3.86 -26.24 0.13
N TYR A 19 3.18 -27.38 -0.03
CA TYR A 19 3.27 -28.49 0.92
C TYR A 19 4.69 -29.06 1.06
N ARG A 20 5.46 -29.19 -0.04
CA ARG A 20 6.86 -29.63 0.02
C ARG A 20 7.72 -28.63 0.78
N SER A 21 7.56 -27.33 0.51
CA SER A 21 8.29 -26.28 1.21
C SER A 21 7.94 -26.23 2.70
N PHE A 22 6.64 -26.31 3.02
CA PHE A 22 6.17 -26.39 4.40
C PHE A 22 6.77 -27.60 5.15
N ARG A 23 6.76 -28.78 4.51
CA ARG A 23 7.35 -29.99 5.08
C ARG A 23 8.86 -29.84 5.30
N ALA A 24 9.58 -29.23 4.37
CA ALA A 24 11.02 -28.98 4.51
C ALA A 24 11.32 -28.04 5.69
N THR A 25 10.55 -26.95 5.83
CA THR A 25 10.70 -26.01 6.95
C THR A 25 10.33 -26.64 8.30
N SER A 26 9.32 -27.51 8.35
CA SER A 26 8.99 -28.29 9.56
C SER A 26 10.04 -29.32 9.92
N HIS A 27 10.74 -29.89 8.94
CA HIS A 27 11.90 -30.74 9.21
C HIS A 27 13.08 -29.93 9.73
N ALA A 28 13.35 -28.75 9.16
CA ALA A 28 14.39 -27.83 9.62
C ALA A 28 14.15 -27.34 11.07
N LEU A 29 12.89 -27.11 11.46
CA LEU A 29 12.53 -26.84 12.86
C LEU A 29 12.96 -27.99 13.79
N GLN A 30 12.70 -29.24 13.39
CA GLN A 30 13.06 -30.41 14.21
C GLN A 30 14.56 -30.62 14.35
N LEU A 31 15.34 -30.17 13.35
CA LEU A 31 16.80 -30.21 13.38
C LEU A 31 17.41 -29.01 14.13
N GLY A 32 16.62 -28.01 14.50
CA GLY A 32 17.10 -26.76 15.11
C GLY A 32 17.69 -25.76 14.11
N ASP A 33 17.57 -26.02 12.80
CA ASP A 33 18.05 -25.12 11.74
C ASP A 33 17.17 -23.87 11.59
N VAL A 34 15.92 -23.93 12.07
CA VAL A 34 14.97 -22.82 12.08
C VAL A 34 14.40 -22.65 13.48
N SER A 35 14.37 -21.42 13.99
CA SER A 35 13.82 -21.16 15.31
C SER A 35 12.29 -21.35 15.34
N PRO A 36 11.71 -21.73 16.50
CA PRO A 36 10.26 -21.88 16.68
C PRO A 36 9.42 -20.68 16.22
N ASP A 37 9.87 -19.44 16.46
CA ASP A 37 9.15 -18.24 16.00
C ASP A 37 9.16 -18.08 14.48
N VAL A 38 10.33 -18.26 13.85
CA VAL A 38 10.48 -18.14 12.40
C VAL A 38 9.67 -19.23 11.70
N TRP A 39 9.68 -20.45 12.23
CA TRP A 39 8.85 -21.53 11.74
C TRP A 39 7.36 -21.20 11.89
N TYR A 40 6.92 -20.80 13.09
CA TYR A 40 5.52 -20.52 13.36
C TYR A 40 4.97 -19.42 12.46
N GLY A 41 5.76 -18.36 12.19
CA GLY A 41 5.34 -17.31 11.26
C GLY A 41 5.32 -17.69 9.79
N THR A 42 6.13 -18.67 9.40
CA THR A 42 6.04 -19.24 8.05
C THR A 42 4.81 -20.14 7.95
N ALA A 43 4.58 -20.97 8.97
CA ALA A 43 3.46 -21.89 9.05
C ALA A 43 2.11 -21.16 9.08
N SER A 44 1.97 -20.09 9.88
CA SER A 44 0.72 -19.33 10.02
C SER A 44 0.33 -18.53 8.77
N ARG A 45 1.30 -18.19 7.91
CA ARG A 45 1.03 -17.54 6.61
C ARG A 45 0.61 -18.56 5.55
N ALA A 46 1.17 -19.78 5.63
CA ALA A 46 0.89 -20.86 4.70
C ALA A 46 -0.46 -21.54 5.01
N VAL A 47 -0.71 -21.89 6.28
CA VAL A 47 -1.92 -22.56 6.75
C VAL A 47 -2.84 -21.51 7.37
N ARG A 48 -3.78 -20.99 6.57
CA ARG A 48 -4.71 -19.92 6.98
C ARG A 48 -5.86 -20.40 7.87
N ASP A 49 -6.13 -21.69 7.87
CA ASP A 49 -7.13 -22.32 8.73
C ASP A 49 -6.53 -22.51 10.12
N ALA A 50 -7.13 -21.85 11.12
CA ALA A 50 -6.62 -21.82 12.49
C ALA A 50 -6.68 -23.19 13.18
N ASP A 51 -7.73 -23.98 12.92
CA ASP A 51 -7.89 -25.31 13.51
C ASP A 51 -6.88 -26.28 12.89
N LEU A 52 -6.62 -26.15 11.59
CA LEU A 52 -5.60 -26.93 10.91
C LEU A 52 -4.19 -26.57 11.36
N LEU A 53 -3.90 -25.27 11.57
CA LEU A 53 -2.61 -24.82 12.10
C LEU A 53 -2.39 -25.31 13.54
N ASP A 54 -3.41 -25.26 14.39
CA ASP A 54 -3.34 -25.79 15.75
C ASP A 54 -3.11 -27.31 15.77
N ALA A 55 -3.77 -28.04 14.87
CA ALA A 55 -3.50 -29.47 14.68
C ALA A 55 -2.05 -29.76 14.23
N VAL A 56 -1.45 -28.90 13.39
CA VAL A 56 -0.02 -28.99 13.03
C VAL A 56 0.85 -28.77 14.27
N VAL A 57 0.63 -27.72 15.05
CA VAL A 57 1.45 -27.41 16.24
C VAL A 57 1.40 -28.58 17.23
N ARG A 58 0.21 -29.13 17.48
CA ARG A 58 0.04 -30.33 18.33
C ARG A 58 0.74 -31.58 17.81
N SER A 59 1.02 -31.66 16.50
CA SER A 59 1.72 -32.79 15.88
C SER A 59 3.25 -32.75 16.01
N ILE A 60 3.83 -31.63 16.49
CA ILE A 60 5.29 -31.49 16.68
C ILE A 60 5.75 -32.55 17.71
N PRO A 61 6.64 -33.50 17.38
CA PRO A 61 6.98 -34.61 18.27
C PRO A 61 7.72 -34.17 19.55
N ASP A 62 8.67 -33.26 19.42
CA ASP A 62 9.48 -32.77 20.54
C ASP A 62 8.66 -31.82 21.42
N ALA A 63 8.52 -32.16 22.71
CA ALA A 63 7.70 -31.40 23.65
C ALA A 63 8.32 -30.03 23.99
N GLY A 64 9.65 -29.90 23.97
CA GLY A 64 10.34 -28.63 24.19
C GLY A 64 10.07 -27.69 23.02
N VAL A 65 10.36 -28.13 21.80
CA VAL A 65 10.10 -27.37 20.57
C VAL A 65 8.62 -27.00 20.46
N ARG A 66 7.70 -27.94 20.75
CA ARG A 66 6.27 -27.65 20.77
C ARG A 66 5.92 -26.55 21.77
N SER A 67 6.44 -26.63 22.99
CA SER A 67 6.23 -25.60 24.02
C SER A 67 6.76 -24.22 23.58
N GLU A 68 7.88 -24.19 22.85
CA GLU A 68 8.44 -22.95 22.31
C GLU A 68 7.64 -22.39 21.13
N VAL A 69 7.08 -23.27 20.28
CA VAL A 69 6.16 -22.89 19.20
C VAL A 69 4.83 -22.39 19.76
N GLU A 70 4.28 -23.05 20.77
CA GLU A 70 3.09 -22.60 21.49
C GLU A 70 3.34 -21.29 22.24
N ARG A 71 4.56 -21.10 22.77
CA ARG A 71 4.99 -19.81 23.32
C ARG A 71 5.09 -18.77 22.21
N ALA A 72 5.66 -19.06 21.04
CA ALA A 72 5.66 -18.12 19.91
C ALA A 72 4.24 -17.81 19.40
N HIS A 73 3.33 -18.79 19.45
CA HIS A 73 1.91 -18.59 19.20
C HIS A 73 1.29 -17.67 20.25
N ARG A 74 1.48 -17.95 21.55
CA ARG A 74 1.01 -17.10 22.65
C ARG A 74 1.63 -15.73 22.61
N ASP A 75 2.93 -15.57 22.42
CA ASP A 75 3.61 -14.28 22.27
C ASP A 75 3.07 -13.49 21.07
N ARG A 76 2.59 -14.14 20.02
CA ARG A 76 1.92 -13.49 18.87
C ARG A 76 0.45 -13.22 19.11
N VAL A 77 -0.24 -14.10 19.83
CA VAL A 77 -1.62 -13.90 20.28
C VAL A 77 -1.65 -12.84 21.36
N ASP A 78 -0.64 -12.71 22.21
CA ASP A 78 -0.46 -11.74 23.29
C ASP A 78 0.18 -10.45 22.74
N ALA A 79 1.03 -10.50 21.71
CA ALA A 79 1.30 -9.34 20.86
C ALA A 79 0.04 -8.93 20.05
N GLY A 80 -0.94 -9.82 19.91
CA GLY A 80 -2.25 -9.58 19.28
C GLY A 80 -3.40 -9.28 20.26
N ALA A 81 -3.27 -9.58 21.56
CA ALA A 81 -4.32 -9.53 22.59
C ALA A 81 -3.92 -8.63 23.77
N GLY A 82 -2.62 -8.51 24.05
CA GLY A 82 -2.00 -7.31 24.62
C GLY A 82 -2.01 -6.13 23.65
N ALA A 83 -2.38 -6.35 22.39
CA ALA A 83 -2.88 -5.33 21.46
C ALA A 83 -4.39 -5.11 21.59
N SER A 84 -4.93 -5.12 22.82
CA SER A 84 -6.18 -4.42 23.10
C SER A 84 -5.90 -3.26 24.07
N THR A 85 -6.08 -2.05 23.52
CA THR A 85 -5.96 -0.69 24.10
C THR A 85 -4.64 0.09 23.92
N SER A 86 -3.61 -0.47 23.28
CA SER A 86 -2.53 0.36 22.69
C SER A 86 -1.99 -0.20 21.37
N GLU A 87 -2.88 -0.56 20.45
CA GLU A 87 -2.55 -0.30 19.05
C GLU A 87 -2.27 1.20 18.96
N GLU A 88 -1.05 1.59 18.57
CA GLU A 88 -0.77 2.98 18.21
C GLU A 88 -1.85 3.46 17.25
N GLU A 89 -2.79 4.26 17.77
CA GLU A 89 -3.62 5.10 16.95
C GLU A 89 -2.64 5.90 16.11
N ALA A 90 -2.49 5.54 14.84
CA ALA A 90 -1.78 6.39 13.91
C ALA A 90 -2.51 7.73 13.96
N ARG A 91 -1.92 8.68 14.68
CA ARG A 91 -2.61 9.88 15.11
C ARG A 91 -2.60 10.83 13.93
N VAL A 92 -3.62 10.67 13.08
CA VAL A 92 -3.82 11.58 11.96
C VAL A 92 -4.03 12.98 12.53
N MET A 93 -3.23 13.94 12.04
CA MET A 93 -3.19 15.31 12.56
C MET A 93 -2.74 15.41 14.04
N GLY A 94 -1.92 14.46 14.51
CA GLY A 94 -1.40 14.45 15.88
C GLY A 94 -0.15 15.29 16.12
N GLU A 95 0.52 15.71 15.05
CA GLU A 95 1.80 16.42 15.10
C GLU A 95 1.62 17.91 15.40
N LYS A 96 2.63 18.50 16.05
CA LYS A 96 2.60 19.93 16.34
C LYS A 96 2.62 20.73 15.04
N GLY A 97 1.58 21.55 14.85
CA GLY A 97 1.41 22.37 13.65
C GLY A 97 0.80 21.61 12.47
N SER A 98 0.18 20.44 12.69
CA SER A 98 -0.73 19.86 11.71
C SER A 98 -1.92 20.79 11.48
N VAL A 99 -2.24 21.07 10.22
CA VAL A 99 -3.32 21.98 9.83
C VAL A 99 -4.06 21.40 8.63
N ALA A 100 -5.39 21.45 8.64
CA ALA A 100 -6.19 21.13 7.46
C ALA A 100 -6.42 22.40 6.65
N GLU A 101 -5.94 22.42 5.40
CA GLU A 101 -6.03 23.55 4.48
C GLU A 101 -7.01 23.22 3.36
N VAL A 102 -8.12 23.94 3.26
CA VAL A 102 -9.08 23.80 2.15
C VAL A 102 -8.58 24.62 0.96
N LEU A 103 -8.14 23.94 -0.09
CA LEU A 103 -7.55 24.55 -1.29
C LEU A 103 -8.61 24.92 -2.35
N ALA A 104 -9.71 24.17 -2.37
CA ALA A 104 -10.92 24.35 -3.16
C ALA A 104 -12.03 23.46 -2.57
N PRO A 105 -13.32 23.65 -2.92
CA PRO A 105 -14.40 22.77 -2.48
C PRO A 105 -14.11 21.30 -2.83
N GLY A 106 -14.00 20.46 -1.81
CA GLY A 106 -13.68 19.04 -1.91
C GLY A 106 -12.19 18.72 -2.06
N LEU A 107 -11.31 19.73 -2.06
CA LEU A 107 -9.85 19.57 -2.15
C LEU A 107 -9.19 20.09 -0.86
N VAL A 108 -8.76 19.16 -0.01
CA VAL A 108 -8.18 19.47 1.30
C VAL A 108 -6.76 18.92 1.39
N CYS A 109 -5.81 19.77 1.78
CA CYS A 109 -4.46 19.35 2.13
C CYS A 109 -4.31 19.31 3.65
N LEU A 110 -4.14 18.10 4.17
CA LEU A 110 -3.80 17.86 5.56
C LEU A 110 -2.29 17.97 5.72
N ARG A 111 -1.83 19.10 6.26
CA ARG A 111 -0.41 19.39 6.49
C ARG A 111 0.10 18.57 7.66
N ARG A 112 1.25 17.90 7.46
CA ARG A 112 1.89 17.05 8.49
C ARG A 112 0.87 16.10 9.13
N ALA A 113 0.08 15.46 8.29
CA ALA A 113 -1.03 14.62 8.73
C ALA A 113 -0.54 13.33 9.38
N ILE A 114 0.59 12.79 8.92
CA ILE A 114 1.21 11.58 9.45
C ILE A 114 2.58 11.88 10.06
N ASP A 115 2.84 11.30 11.23
CA ASP A 115 4.10 11.40 11.94
C ASP A 115 5.25 10.70 11.19
N LEU A 116 6.48 10.89 11.68
CA LEU A 116 7.68 10.32 11.05
C LEU A 116 7.69 8.79 11.08
N GLU A 117 7.12 8.17 12.11
CA GLU A 117 7.05 6.72 12.24
C GLU A 117 6.11 6.12 11.19
N THR A 118 4.92 6.71 11.04
CA THR A 118 3.95 6.35 10.01
C THR A 118 4.54 6.56 8.61
N GLN A 119 5.30 7.65 8.40
CA GLN A 119 6.02 7.87 7.15
C GLN A 119 7.06 6.78 6.87
N ALA A 120 7.87 6.41 7.86
CA ALA A 120 8.88 5.38 7.72
C ALA A 120 8.25 4.00 7.45
N TRP A 121 7.22 3.65 8.20
CA TRP A 121 6.45 2.42 8.01
C TRP A 121 5.84 2.36 6.60
N LEU A 122 5.19 3.44 6.15
CA LEU A 122 4.58 3.48 4.82
C LEU A 122 5.63 3.33 3.71
N ALA A 123 6.80 3.94 3.89
CA ALA A 123 7.90 3.82 2.96
C ALA A 123 8.45 2.39 2.89
N GLU A 124 8.70 1.76 4.03
CA GLU A 124 9.17 0.38 4.09
C GLU A 124 8.20 -0.58 3.39
N ARG A 125 6.90 -0.52 3.72
CA ARG A 125 5.88 -1.36 3.07
C ARG A 125 5.80 -1.13 1.56
N ALA A 126 5.88 0.13 1.12
CA ALA A 126 5.85 0.47 -0.29
C ALA A 126 7.05 -0.10 -1.06
N PHE A 127 8.25 -0.10 -0.46
CA PHE A 127 9.43 -0.69 -1.09
C PHE A 127 9.45 -2.22 -1.03
N GLU A 128 8.92 -2.84 0.03
CA GLU A 128 8.75 -4.30 0.09
C GLU A 128 7.97 -4.82 -1.13
N VAL A 129 6.88 -4.13 -1.49
CA VAL A 129 6.09 -4.46 -2.68
C VAL A 129 6.79 -3.99 -3.95
N GLY A 130 7.32 -2.76 -3.93
CA GLY A 130 7.96 -2.11 -5.07
C GLY A 130 9.22 -2.82 -5.58
N GLU A 131 9.86 -3.63 -4.76
CA GLU A 131 10.98 -4.49 -5.17
C GLU A 131 10.54 -5.70 -6.01
N GLY A 132 9.24 -6.03 -6.03
CA GLY A 132 8.71 -7.09 -6.88
C GLY A 132 9.12 -8.51 -6.44
N LYS A 133 9.18 -8.74 -5.12
CA LYS A 133 9.48 -10.07 -4.57
C LYS A 133 8.40 -11.09 -4.97
N ASP A 134 8.78 -12.37 -5.00
CA ASP A 134 7.90 -13.52 -5.32
C ASP A 134 7.30 -13.52 -6.73
N GLY A 135 8.03 -12.97 -7.71
CA GLY A 135 7.61 -12.97 -9.12
C GLY A 135 6.54 -11.92 -9.46
N ARG A 136 6.27 -10.98 -8.55
CA ARG A 136 5.37 -9.84 -8.77
C ARG A 136 6.11 -8.70 -9.44
N GLN A 137 5.47 -8.01 -10.38
CA GLN A 137 6.08 -6.87 -11.04
C GLN A 137 6.02 -5.63 -10.12
N GLY A 138 7.20 -5.11 -9.75
CA GLY A 138 7.36 -3.96 -8.85
C GLY A 138 7.62 -2.64 -9.59
N PHE A 139 8.25 -1.66 -8.93
CA PHE A 139 8.65 -0.37 -9.52
C PHE A 139 9.61 -0.50 -10.69
N TYR A 140 10.30 -1.63 -10.83
CA TYR A 140 11.40 -1.83 -11.76
C TYR A 140 11.10 -2.89 -12.80
N ASN A 141 11.59 -2.66 -14.02
CA ASN A 141 11.75 -3.65 -15.06
C ASN A 141 13.23 -4.00 -15.19
N THR A 142 13.50 -5.28 -15.42
CA THR A 142 14.82 -5.75 -15.87
C THR A 142 14.94 -5.48 -17.36
N VAL A 143 15.94 -4.72 -17.78
CA VAL A 143 16.24 -4.44 -19.19
C VAL A 143 17.66 -4.92 -19.54
N PRO A 144 17.95 -5.21 -20.82
CA PRO A 144 19.31 -5.52 -21.25
C PRO A 144 20.31 -4.44 -20.82
N GLY A 145 21.55 -4.84 -20.56
CA GLY A 145 22.64 -3.90 -20.30
C GLY A 145 22.98 -3.04 -21.52
N ASP A 146 23.78 -2.00 -21.32
CA ASP A 146 24.01 -0.96 -22.33
C ASP A 146 24.88 -1.47 -23.50
N ALA A 147 25.71 -2.50 -23.27
CA ALA A 147 26.51 -3.18 -24.29
C ALA A 147 26.25 -4.70 -24.38
N PRO A 148 26.52 -5.35 -25.54
CA PRO A 148 26.45 -6.80 -25.66
C PRO A 148 27.34 -7.52 -24.65
N GLY A 149 26.75 -8.37 -23.82
CA GLY A 149 27.45 -9.09 -22.75
C GLY A 149 27.32 -8.45 -21.37
N ASP A 150 26.78 -7.24 -21.27
CA ASP A 150 26.51 -6.60 -19.98
C ASP A 150 25.41 -7.33 -19.20
N ALA A 151 25.54 -7.31 -17.88
CA ALA A 151 24.49 -7.79 -16.99
C ALA A 151 23.21 -6.94 -17.17
N PRO A 152 22.02 -7.55 -17.08
CA PRO A 152 20.77 -6.81 -17.09
C PRO A 152 20.70 -5.77 -15.97
N VAL A 153 20.10 -4.62 -16.26
CA VAL A 153 19.97 -3.51 -15.31
C VAL A 153 18.51 -3.26 -14.95
N LEU A 154 18.28 -2.80 -13.72
CA LEU A 154 16.95 -2.39 -13.27
C LEU A 154 16.69 -0.93 -13.70
N ARG A 155 15.57 -0.70 -14.36
CA ARG A 155 15.04 0.63 -14.71
C ARG A 155 13.63 0.76 -14.17
N LEU A 156 13.23 1.97 -13.78
CA LEU A 156 11.86 2.18 -13.33
C LEU A 156 10.86 1.92 -14.47
N ASN A 157 9.74 1.27 -14.16
CA ASN A 157 8.78 0.74 -15.14
C ASN A 157 7.94 1.82 -15.86
N GLN A 158 8.10 3.09 -15.48
CA GLN A 158 7.42 4.26 -16.07
C GLN A 158 8.43 5.40 -16.29
N GLY A 159 9.65 5.08 -16.72
CA GLY A 159 10.69 6.06 -17.07
C GLY A 159 11.35 6.68 -15.85
N THR A 160 10.96 7.90 -15.47
CA THR A 160 11.49 8.61 -14.28
C THR A 160 10.74 8.26 -12.99
N ARG A 161 9.70 7.42 -13.08
CA ARG A 161 8.93 6.92 -11.95
C ARG A 161 8.71 5.41 -12.07
N GLY A 162 8.53 4.74 -10.95
CA GLY A 162 8.02 3.37 -10.87
C GLY A 162 6.59 3.39 -10.33
N ARG A 163 5.74 2.47 -10.79
CA ARG A 163 4.36 2.33 -10.30
C ARG A 163 4.03 0.87 -9.98
N VAL A 164 3.30 0.64 -8.90
CA VAL A 164 2.60 -0.61 -8.62
C VAL A 164 1.18 -0.30 -8.16
N ILE A 165 0.22 -1.16 -8.48
CA ILE A 165 -1.14 -1.10 -7.93
C ILE A 165 -1.39 -2.38 -7.17
N LEU A 166 -1.92 -2.23 -5.97
CA LEU A 166 -2.25 -3.34 -5.09
C LEU A 166 -3.67 -3.22 -4.55
N PRO A 167 -4.32 -4.34 -4.23
CA PRO A 167 -5.45 -4.32 -3.32
C PRO A 167 -4.99 -3.80 -1.95
N VAL A 168 -5.89 -3.14 -1.21
CA VAL A 168 -5.57 -2.67 0.14
C VAL A 168 -5.22 -3.83 1.06
N SER A 169 -5.67 -5.07 0.81
CA SER A 169 -5.28 -6.26 1.58
C SER A 169 -3.77 -6.57 1.54
N ASP A 170 -3.07 -6.12 0.50
CA ASP A 170 -1.60 -6.24 0.43
C ASP A 170 -0.90 -5.16 1.26
N PHE A 171 -1.64 -4.16 1.74
CA PHE A 171 -1.22 -3.24 2.79
C PHE A 171 -1.89 -3.60 4.13
N PRO A 172 -1.26 -3.35 5.28
CA PRO A 172 -1.89 -3.65 6.57
C PRO A 172 -3.15 -2.83 6.81
N GLU A 173 -4.07 -3.36 7.63
CA GLU A 173 -5.32 -2.70 8.07
C GLU A 173 -5.08 -1.31 8.68
N ARG A 174 -3.88 -1.09 9.25
CA ARG A 174 -3.35 0.22 9.65
C ARG A 174 -3.48 1.31 8.56
N LEU A 175 -3.20 1.01 7.29
CA LEU A 175 -3.36 1.99 6.19
C LEU A 175 -4.83 2.39 6.04
N GLY A 176 -5.73 1.41 6.08
CA GLY A 176 -7.17 1.65 6.02
C GLY A 176 -7.66 2.54 7.17
N ARG A 177 -7.17 2.32 8.40
CA ARG A 177 -7.48 3.17 9.56
C ARG A 177 -6.98 4.61 9.39
N ILE A 178 -5.73 4.79 8.96
CA ILE A 178 -5.14 6.12 8.67
C ILE A 178 -5.99 6.85 7.62
N VAL A 179 -6.31 6.17 6.52
CA VAL A 179 -7.10 6.74 5.42
C VAL A 179 -8.46 7.22 5.91
N ARG A 180 -9.19 6.40 6.67
CA ARG A 180 -10.48 6.81 7.26
C ARG A 180 -10.31 7.99 8.23
N GLY A 181 -9.21 8.04 8.97
CA GLY A 181 -8.86 9.20 9.81
C GLY A 181 -8.67 10.48 8.98
N CYS A 182 -7.91 10.41 7.88
CA CYS A 182 -7.71 11.55 6.96
C CYS A 182 -9.03 12.03 6.35
N VAL A 183 -9.90 11.11 5.93
CA VAL A 183 -11.23 11.44 5.39
C VAL A 183 -12.06 12.23 6.41
N ARG A 184 -12.15 11.75 7.66
CA ARG A 184 -12.86 12.47 8.73
C ARG A 184 -12.29 13.86 8.99
N CYS A 185 -10.96 14.00 9.01
CA CYS A 185 -10.31 15.31 9.18
C CYS A 185 -10.65 16.26 8.03
N ALA A 186 -10.64 15.78 6.79
CA ALA A 186 -10.99 16.58 5.62
C ALA A 186 -12.47 16.97 5.58
N GLN A 187 -13.38 16.03 5.90
CA GLN A 187 -14.82 16.31 6.03
C GLN A 187 -15.10 17.36 7.11
N THR A 188 -14.35 17.32 8.22
CA THR A 188 -14.47 18.34 9.27
C THR A 188 -14.01 19.71 8.78
N ALA A 189 -12.92 19.75 8.01
CA ALA A 189 -12.35 21.00 7.48
C ALA A 189 -13.21 21.63 6.37
N ASP A 190 -13.86 20.80 5.54
CA ASP A 190 -14.67 21.22 4.40
C ASP A 190 -16.09 20.62 4.45
N SER A 191 -16.78 20.90 5.56
CA SER A 191 -18.07 20.28 5.87
C SER A 191 -19.20 20.65 4.90
N CYS A 192 -19.11 21.80 4.23
CA CYS A 192 -20.14 22.25 3.28
C CYS A 192 -20.17 21.42 1.99
N THR A 193 -19.08 20.74 1.66
CA THR A 193 -18.96 19.95 0.43
C THR A 193 -19.58 18.55 0.58
N ASN A 194 -19.83 18.07 1.80
CA ASN A 194 -20.41 16.76 2.09
C ASN A 194 -19.67 15.60 1.37
N VAL A 195 -18.33 15.63 1.38
CA VAL A 195 -17.52 14.55 0.80
C VAL A 195 -17.89 13.22 1.47
N PRO A 196 -18.26 12.18 0.69
CA PRO A 196 -18.66 10.89 1.26
C PRO A 196 -17.49 10.19 1.96
N ASP A 197 -17.84 9.20 2.79
CA ASP A 197 -16.85 8.24 3.29
C ASP A 197 -16.26 7.42 2.15
N MET A 198 -15.16 6.70 2.45
CA MET A 198 -14.57 5.74 1.53
C MET A 198 -14.35 4.40 2.21
N ASN A 199 -14.47 3.33 1.43
CA ASN A 199 -13.94 2.02 1.76
C ASN A 199 -12.62 1.81 1.02
N PRO A 200 -11.45 1.89 1.69
CA PRO A 200 -10.16 1.70 1.04
C PRO A 200 -10.06 0.30 0.43
N THR A 201 -10.09 0.21 -0.91
CA THR A 201 -10.03 -1.07 -1.63
C THR A 201 -8.77 -1.22 -2.45
N THR A 202 -8.19 -0.11 -2.93
CA THR A 202 -6.99 -0.13 -3.79
C THR A 202 -5.97 0.91 -3.36
N ALA A 203 -4.69 0.57 -3.46
CA ALA A 203 -3.57 1.49 -3.30
C ALA A 203 -2.71 1.50 -4.56
N LEU A 204 -2.55 2.67 -5.16
CA LEU A 204 -1.62 2.95 -6.24
C LEU A 204 -0.38 3.61 -5.65
N VAL A 205 0.76 2.96 -5.79
CA VAL A 205 2.03 3.44 -5.26
C VAL A 205 2.93 3.88 -6.39
N ASN A 206 3.42 5.12 -6.31
CA ASN A 206 4.41 5.67 -7.22
C ASN A 206 5.68 6.03 -6.47
N PHE A 207 6.83 5.63 -7.01
CA PHE A 207 8.13 6.14 -6.60
C PHE A 207 8.73 7.02 -7.70
N TYR A 208 9.02 8.27 -7.39
CA TYR A 208 9.56 9.26 -8.32
C TYR A 208 11.00 9.62 -7.95
N LYS A 209 11.87 9.68 -8.96
CA LYS A 209 13.20 10.28 -8.79
C LYS A 209 13.13 11.80 -8.77
N GLU A 210 14.23 12.43 -8.35
CA GLU A 210 14.41 13.88 -8.45
C GLU A 210 14.16 14.39 -9.89
N GLY A 211 13.49 15.54 -10.01
CA GLY A 211 13.18 16.14 -11.31
C GLY A 211 12.11 15.41 -12.13
N ALA A 212 11.58 14.29 -11.64
CA ALA A 212 10.47 13.61 -12.30
C ALA A 212 9.23 14.51 -12.38
N LYS A 213 8.49 14.33 -13.47
CA LYS A 213 7.21 15.00 -13.72
C LYS A 213 6.17 13.96 -14.10
N PHE A 214 4.89 14.30 -13.93
CA PHE A 214 3.80 13.47 -14.41
C PHE A 214 2.82 14.32 -15.20
N LYS A 215 2.35 13.79 -16.33
CA LYS A 215 1.45 14.49 -17.24
C LYS A 215 0.15 14.88 -16.56
N TRP A 216 -0.52 15.87 -17.15
CA TRP A 216 -1.90 16.18 -16.80
C TRP A 216 -2.79 14.97 -17.04
N HIS A 217 -3.62 14.64 -16.06
CA HIS A 217 -4.55 13.51 -16.11
C HIS A 217 -5.70 13.75 -15.13
N ARG A 218 -6.73 12.92 -15.25
CA ARG A 218 -7.69 12.67 -14.18
C ARG A 218 -7.54 11.23 -13.72
N ASP A 219 -7.91 10.97 -12.49
CA ASP A 219 -7.98 9.61 -12.00
C ASP A 219 -9.22 8.93 -12.57
N SER A 220 -9.00 7.80 -13.25
CA SER A 220 -10.05 6.99 -13.88
C SER A 220 -10.88 6.28 -12.82
N GLU A 221 -12.21 6.28 -13.00
CA GLU A 221 -13.22 5.93 -12.01
C GLU A 221 -14.39 5.21 -12.65
N ASP A 222 -15.29 4.66 -11.82
CA ASP A 222 -16.61 4.23 -12.27
C ASP A 222 -17.29 5.38 -13.05
N PRO A 223 -17.67 5.17 -14.32
CA PRO A 223 -18.38 6.18 -15.10
C PRO A 223 -19.65 6.71 -14.42
N ALA A 224 -20.29 5.93 -13.55
CA ALA A 224 -21.44 6.37 -12.78
C ALA A 224 -21.06 7.43 -11.73
N HIS A 225 -19.93 7.27 -11.04
CA HIS A 225 -19.45 8.23 -10.04
C HIS A 225 -18.86 9.48 -10.70
N ALA A 226 -18.15 9.32 -11.83
CA ALA A 226 -17.51 10.41 -12.55
C ALA A 226 -18.49 11.46 -13.09
N ARG A 227 -19.77 11.10 -13.29
CA ARG A 227 -20.81 12.00 -13.83
C ARG A 227 -21.48 12.88 -12.79
N HIS A 228 -21.34 12.55 -11.51
CA HIS A 228 -22.16 13.15 -10.45
C HIS A 228 -21.35 13.84 -9.37
N ASP A 229 -20.01 13.86 -9.46
CA ASP A 229 -19.12 14.39 -8.41
C ASP A 229 -19.42 13.80 -7.01
N THR A 230 -20.01 12.61 -6.97
CA THR A 230 -20.50 11.93 -5.75
C THR A 230 -19.68 10.71 -5.37
N GLY A 231 -18.57 10.45 -6.07
CA GLY A 231 -17.69 9.32 -5.78
C GLY A 231 -16.95 9.45 -4.45
N PRO A 232 -16.59 8.33 -3.79
CA PRO A 232 -15.71 8.30 -2.63
C PRO A 232 -14.41 9.06 -2.90
N PRO A 233 -13.85 9.84 -1.97
CA PRO A 233 -12.65 10.66 -2.21
C PRO A 233 -11.42 9.83 -2.58
N ILE A 234 -10.43 10.51 -3.17
CA ILE A 234 -9.06 9.98 -3.31
C ILE A 234 -8.19 10.54 -2.20
N VAL A 235 -7.38 9.67 -1.58
CA VAL A 235 -6.45 10.05 -0.50
C VAL A 235 -5.02 9.77 -0.94
N SER A 236 -4.20 10.82 -0.98
CA SER A 236 -2.86 10.80 -1.58
C SER A 236 -1.80 11.23 -0.57
N PHE A 237 -1.01 10.28 -0.11
CA PHE A 237 0.09 10.50 0.83
C PHE A 237 1.35 10.93 0.08
N THR A 238 2.12 11.86 0.66
CA THR A 238 3.46 12.22 0.19
C THR A 238 4.51 11.89 1.26
N VAL A 239 5.53 11.11 0.90
CA VAL A 239 6.64 10.73 1.78
C VAL A 239 7.97 10.91 1.03
N GLY A 240 8.98 11.45 1.69
CA GLY A 240 10.30 11.70 1.10
C GLY A 240 10.42 13.10 0.49
N LEU A 241 10.79 13.20 -0.79
CA LEU A 241 10.91 14.50 -1.47
C LEU A 241 9.54 15.19 -1.63
N SER A 242 9.53 16.51 -1.47
CA SER A 242 8.38 17.34 -1.75
C SER A 242 8.05 17.38 -3.24
N ALA A 243 6.80 17.69 -3.58
CA ALA A 243 6.33 17.78 -4.96
C ALA A 243 5.46 19.01 -5.18
N ASP A 244 5.57 19.60 -6.36
CA ASP A 244 4.62 20.58 -6.86
C ASP A 244 3.45 19.85 -7.52
N PHE A 245 2.30 19.85 -6.84
CA PHE A 245 1.04 19.29 -7.33
C PHE A 245 0.21 20.42 -7.94
N SER A 246 0.00 20.35 -9.24
CA SER A 246 -0.75 21.34 -10.00
C SER A 246 -2.12 20.80 -10.36
N TYR A 247 -3.16 21.64 -10.26
CA TYR A 247 -4.54 21.25 -10.52
C TYR A 247 -5.37 22.35 -11.19
N LYS A 248 -6.38 21.92 -11.94
CA LYS A 248 -7.38 22.75 -12.64
C LYS A 248 -8.66 21.93 -12.87
N ASN A 249 -9.76 22.60 -13.26
CA ASN A 249 -11.06 21.92 -13.37
C ASN A 249 -11.15 21.11 -14.67
N ARG A 250 -10.70 21.69 -15.79
CA ARG A 250 -10.78 21.08 -17.12
C ARG A 250 -9.44 21.10 -17.84
N PHE A 251 -9.26 20.20 -18.82
CA PHE A 251 -8.01 20.09 -19.57
C PHE A 251 -7.73 21.36 -20.38
N GLU A 252 -8.79 22.04 -20.82
CA GLU A 252 -8.77 23.25 -21.64
C GLU A 252 -8.49 24.52 -20.82
N ASP A 253 -8.60 24.46 -19.49
CA ASP A 253 -8.39 25.63 -18.64
C ASP A 253 -6.94 26.13 -18.80
N ALA A 254 -6.80 27.41 -19.17
CA ALA A 254 -5.51 28.05 -19.45
C ALA A 254 -4.66 28.26 -18.19
N THR A 255 -5.31 28.38 -17.02
CA THR A 255 -4.64 28.59 -15.73
C THR A 255 -4.77 27.35 -14.86
N HIS A 256 -3.81 27.18 -13.96
CA HIS A 256 -3.82 26.14 -12.95
C HIS A 256 -3.31 26.70 -11.63
N ARG A 257 -3.66 26.03 -10.53
CA ARG A 257 -3.11 26.30 -9.21
C ARG A 257 -2.07 25.25 -8.88
N THR A 258 -1.11 25.59 -8.03
CA THR A 258 -0.07 24.66 -7.58
C THR A 258 0.04 24.71 -6.07
N VAL A 259 0.07 23.52 -5.45
CA VAL A 259 0.32 23.34 -4.03
C VAL A 259 1.59 22.49 -3.86
N ARG A 260 2.52 22.96 -3.03
CA ARG A 260 3.67 22.18 -2.60
C ARG A 260 3.21 21.15 -1.58
N LEU A 261 3.37 19.87 -1.88
CA LEU A 261 3.15 18.76 -0.94
C LEU A 261 4.49 18.35 -0.34
N ASN A 262 4.60 18.37 0.98
CA ASN A 262 5.80 17.96 1.69
C ASN A 262 5.68 16.55 2.26
N SER A 263 6.80 15.98 2.73
CA SER A 263 6.76 14.70 3.44
C SER A 263 5.84 14.78 4.66
N GLY A 264 4.92 13.83 4.76
CA GLY A 264 3.90 13.76 5.80
C GLY A 264 2.59 14.48 5.46
N ASP A 265 2.53 15.23 4.36
CA ASP A 265 1.27 15.82 3.89
C ASP A 265 0.39 14.76 3.24
N VAL A 266 -0.93 14.90 3.43
CA VAL A 266 -1.96 14.08 2.78
C VAL A 266 -2.91 14.99 2.02
N LEU A 267 -3.02 14.77 0.71
CA LEU A 267 -3.95 15.48 -0.14
C LEU A 267 -5.20 14.62 -0.34
N LEU A 268 -6.37 15.22 -0.13
CA LEU A 268 -7.66 14.59 -0.31
C LEU A 268 -8.47 15.34 -1.35
N PHE A 269 -9.00 14.64 -2.35
CA PHE A 269 -9.85 15.23 -3.38
C PHE A 269 -11.10 14.39 -3.63
N GLY A 270 -12.25 14.97 -3.26
CA GLY A 270 -13.58 14.41 -3.35
C GLY A 270 -14.61 15.46 -3.75
N GLY A 271 -15.89 15.09 -3.77
CA GLY A 271 -16.97 16.02 -4.11
C GLY A 271 -16.71 16.74 -5.46
N PRO A 272 -16.90 18.07 -5.53
CA PRO A 272 -16.61 18.86 -6.74
C PRO A 272 -15.16 18.77 -7.24
N SER A 273 -14.22 18.44 -6.36
CA SER A 273 -12.81 18.27 -6.73
C SER A 273 -12.45 16.83 -7.10
N ARG A 274 -13.42 15.91 -7.11
CA ARG A 274 -13.18 14.49 -7.33
C ARG A 274 -12.54 14.18 -8.68
N MET A 275 -12.92 14.96 -9.70
CA MET A 275 -12.51 14.78 -11.09
C MET A 275 -11.59 15.91 -11.60
N ILE A 276 -10.84 16.57 -10.71
CA ILE A 276 -9.88 17.61 -11.11
C ILE A 276 -8.80 17.05 -12.04
N VAL A 277 -8.44 17.87 -13.02
CA VAL A 277 -7.27 17.62 -13.88
C VAL A 277 -6.04 18.03 -13.11
N HIS A 278 -5.09 17.11 -12.93
CA HIS A 278 -3.93 17.36 -12.09
C HIS A 278 -2.63 16.75 -12.64
N SER A 279 -1.52 17.25 -12.12
CA SER A 279 -0.15 16.91 -12.57
C SER A 279 0.82 17.04 -11.40
N VAL A 280 1.89 16.24 -11.44
CA VAL A 280 3.10 16.52 -10.65
C VAL A 280 4.06 17.27 -11.57
N THR A 281 4.15 18.59 -11.41
CA THR A 281 4.94 19.45 -12.30
C THR A 281 6.42 19.50 -11.93
N GLY A 282 6.78 19.06 -10.72
CA GLY A 282 8.16 18.80 -10.32
C GLY A 282 8.28 18.09 -8.98
N VAL A 283 9.25 17.18 -8.88
CA VAL A 283 9.75 16.64 -7.61
C VAL A 283 10.96 17.45 -7.17
N VAL A 284 10.86 18.05 -5.98
CA VAL A 284 11.76 19.12 -5.53
C VAL A 284 13.04 18.52 -4.93
N PRO A 285 14.21 18.81 -5.50
CA PRO A 285 15.49 18.34 -4.99
C PRO A 285 15.75 18.68 -3.52
N ARG A 286 16.49 17.83 -2.81
CA ARG A 286 17.06 18.12 -1.47
C ARG A 286 16.03 18.48 -0.39
N THR A 287 14.78 18.07 -0.54
CA THR A 287 13.69 18.35 0.43
C THR A 287 13.37 17.17 1.36
N MET A 288 14.00 16.02 1.16
CA MET A 288 13.74 14.80 1.92
C MET A 288 14.15 14.98 3.39
N PRO A 289 13.24 14.69 4.36
CA PRO A 289 13.56 14.72 5.78
C PRO A 289 14.79 13.85 6.09
N PRO A 290 15.76 14.33 6.88
CA PRO A 290 16.95 13.55 7.23
C PRO A 290 16.64 12.19 7.84
N MET A 291 15.57 12.08 8.64
CA MET A 291 15.17 10.84 9.33
C MET A 291 14.66 9.74 8.39
N LEU A 292 14.25 10.08 7.17
CA LEU A 292 13.86 9.09 6.16
C LEU A 292 15.07 8.61 5.34
N ARG A 293 16.23 9.28 5.42
CA ARG A 293 17.45 8.85 4.72
C ARG A 293 17.92 7.52 5.30
N GLY A 294 18.17 6.54 4.41
CA GLY A 294 18.53 5.18 4.83
C GLY A 294 17.34 4.27 5.16
N ARG A 295 16.12 4.81 5.27
CA ARG A 295 14.87 4.04 5.42
C ARG A 295 14.09 3.91 4.11
N MET A 296 14.38 4.78 3.14
CA MET A 296 13.86 4.70 1.77
C MET A 296 14.89 5.21 0.77
N LEU A 297 14.77 4.80 -0.49
CA LEU A 297 15.58 5.35 -1.57
C LEU A 297 15.31 6.85 -1.72
N HIS A 298 16.34 7.60 -2.11
CA HIS A 298 16.22 9.04 -2.33
C HIS A 298 15.25 9.34 -3.46
N GLY A 299 14.11 9.94 -3.12
CA GLY A 299 13.02 10.18 -4.06
C GLY A 299 11.75 10.60 -3.34
N ARG A 300 10.67 10.73 -4.11
CA ARG A 300 9.32 10.93 -3.59
C ARG A 300 8.54 9.64 -3.70
N LEU A 301 7.98 9.18 -2.59
CA LEU A 301 6.96 8.17 -2.56
C LEU A 301 5.59 8.84 -2.51
N ASN A 302 4.68 8.34 -3.34
CA ASN A 302 3.27 8.70 -3.32
C ASN A 302 2.43 7.43 -3.21
N VAL A 303 1.56 7.37 -2.20
CA VAL A 303 0.59 6.30 -2.02
C VAL A 303 -0.78 6.92 -2.21
N THR A 304 -1.50 6.50 -3.23
CA THR A 304 -2.83 7.00 -3.56
C THR A 304 -3.84 5.89 -3.31
N VAL A 305 -4.71 6.08 -2.34
CA VAL A 305 -5.73 5.12 -1.93
C VAL A 305 -7.07 5.53 -2.52
N ARG A 306 -7.77 4.53 -3.08
CA ARG A 306 -9.07 4.70 -3.74
C ARG A 306 -10.07 3.67 -3.24
N ASP A 307 -11.34 4.04 -3.38
CA ASP A 307 -12.46 3.11 -3.30
C ASP A 307 -12.99 2.86 -4.71
N ILE A 308 -12.74 1.66 -5.25
CA ILE A 308 -13.25 1.26 -6.56
C ILE A 308 -14.58 0.50 -6.46
N GLY A 309 -15.19 0.39 -5.27
CA GLY A 309 -16.44 -0.32 -5.04
C GLY A 309 -16.41 -1.76 -5.57
N ARG A 310 -17.19 -2.03 -6.63
CA ARG A 310 -17.26 -3.34 -7.30
C ARG A 310 -16.31 -3.48 -8.49
N GLY A 311 -15.47 -2.48 -8.73
CA GLY A 311 -14.49 -2.47 -9.80
C GLY A 311 -13.47 -3.60 -9.66
N VAL A 312 -12.99 -4.11 -10.78
CA VAL A 312 -11.96 -5.15 -10.85
C VAL A 312 -10.72 -4.60 -11.53
N ILE A 313 -9.57 -4.72 -10.85
CA ILE A 313 -8.26 -4.33 -11.39
C ILE A 313 -7.79 -5.44 -12.35
N ASP A 314 -7.58 -5.08 -13.61
CA ASP A 314 -6.93 -5.97 -14.56
C ASP A 314 -5.40 -5.92 -14.37
N SER A 315 -4.86 -6.91 -13.66
CA SER A 315 -3.42 -7.02 -13.41
C SER A 315 -2.60 -7.38 -14.65
N SER A 316 -3.23 -7.88 -15.72
CA SER A 316 -2.52 -8.19 -16.98
C SER A 316 -2.10 -6.93 -17.73
N MET A 317 -2.79 -5.81 -17.47
CA MET A 317 -2.51 -4.50 -18.07
C MET A 317 -1.41 -3.73 -17.33
N PHE A 318 -0.56 -4.41 -16.55
CA PHE A 318 0.59 -3.80 -15.90
C PHE A 318 1.52 -3.10 -16.92
N PRO A 319 2.11 -1.93 -16.61
CA PRO A 319 1.91 -1.12 -15.41
C PRO A 319 0.73 -0.17 -15.55
N ALA A 320 0.03 -0.12 -16.71
CA ALA A 320 -1.06 0.81 -17.01
C ALA A 320 -2.21 0.70 -16.01
N TYR A 321 -2.57 -0.56 -15.67
CA TYR A 321 -3.66 -1.01 -14.81
C TYR A 321 -4.98 -0.28 -15.06
N ARG A 322 -5.96 -1.00 -15.60
CA ARG A 322 -7.33 -0.47 -15.77
C ARG A 322 -8.26 -1.12 -14.78
N VAL A 323 -9.19 -0.32 -14.26
CA VAL A 323 -10.32 -0.83 -13.50
C VAL A 323 -11.48 -1.05 -14.46
N SER A 324 -12.15 -2.19 -14.34
CA SER A 324 -13.36 -2.47 -15.08
C SER A 324 -14.56 -2.55 -14.13
N TYR A 325 -15.69 -2.02 -14.58
CA TYR A 325 -16.96 -1.99 -13.85
C TYR A 325 -18.00 -2.74 -14.69
N GLY A 326 -18.46 -3.90 -14.22
CA GLY A 326 -19.41 -4.73 -14.98
C GLY A 326 -18.89 -5.16 -16.36
N GLY A 327 -17.57 -5.32 -16.52
CA GLY A 327 -16.92 -5.67 -17.79
C GLY A 327 -16.61 -4.48 -18.72
N VAL A 328 -17.03 -3.26 -18.36
CA VAL A 328 -16.68 -2.03 -19.08
C VAL A 328 -15.41 -1.43 -18.48
N GLN A 329 -14.38 -1.20 -19.30
CA GLN A 329 -13.16 -0.53 -18.84
C GLN A 329 -13.45 0.95 -18.54
N SER A 330 -12.93 1.45 -17.42
CA SER A 330 -12.95 2.88 -17.14
C SER A 330 -12.13 3.61 -18.21
N GLU A 331 -12.64 4.73 -18.73
CA GLU A 331 -11.96 5.47 -19.79
C GLU A 331 -10.63 6.06 -19.30
N ASP A 332 -9.61 6.02 -20.15
CA ASP A 332 -8.39 6.77 -19.93
C ASP A 332 -8.72 8.26 -20.10
N SER A 333 -8.47 9.05 -19.06
CA SER A 333 -8.56 10.51 -19.15
C SER A 333 -7.20 11.06 -19.59
N TYR A 334 -6.96 11.12 -20.91
CA TYR A 334 -5.86 11.88 -21.52
C TYR A 334 -6.36 13.17 -22.16
#